data_AF-A0A926EXC0-F1
#
_entry.id   AF-A0A926EXC0-F1
#
_cell.length_a   1.000
_cell.length_b   1.000
_cell.length_c   1.000
_cell.angle_alpha   90.00
_cell.angle_beta   90.00
_cell.angle_gamma   90.00
#
_symmetry.space_group_name_H-M   'P 1'
#
loop_
_entity.id
_entity.type
_entity.pdbx_description
1 polymer ?
#
loop_
_entity_poly.entity_id
_entity_poly.type
_entity_poly.pdbx_seq_one_letter_code
_entity_poly.pdbx_strand_id
1 'polypeptide(L)'
;MKIIKLEDIFQNTILKVYENISSLKEIKYFETWFISILINECRQNLRNRKGEVLQEEIILKNTYNDNYEFFQEINSIDDIYKEVIVLKYISGYSQEEISKILNIPLGTVKSRIYRGLRDLKILLKEVE
;
A
#
# COMPACT_ATOMS: atom_id res chain seq x y z
N MET A 1 -7.68 21.90 9.72
CA MET A 1 -7.04 20.71 9.13
C MET A 1 -6.44 19.93 10.28
N LYS A 2 -6.90 18.70 10.52
CA LYS A 2 -6.37 17.86 11.61
C LYS A 2 -5.19 17.06 11.08
N ILE A 3 -4.10 17.04 11.83
CA ILE A 3 -2.86 16.34 11.46
C ILE A 3 -2.87 14.98 12.16
N ILE A 4 -2.66 13.92 11.41
CA ILE A 4 -2.48 12.55 11.92
C ILE A 4 -1.02 12.17 11.74
N LYS A 5 -0.49 11.35 12.64
CA LYS A 5 0.87 10.84 12.53
C LYS A 5 0.89 9.39 12.06
N LEU A 6 1.97 8.99 11.40
CA LEU A 6 2.20 7.59 11.04
C LEU A 6 2.26 6.70 12.28
N GLU A 7 2.75 7.22 13.40
CA GLU A 7 2.76 6.50 14.67
C GLU A 7 1.36 6.08 15.12
N ASP A 8 0.32 6.90 14.89
CA ASP A 8 -1.05 6.59 15.29
C ASP A 8 -1.58 5.37 14.51
N ILE A 9 -1.31 5.34 13.20
CA ILE A 9 -1.67 4.23 12.31
C ILE A 9 -0.93 2.95 12.72
N PHE A 10 0.36 3.07 13.04
CA PHE A 10 1.17 1.94 13.45
C PHE A 10 0.72 1.38 14.80
N GLN A 11 0.45 2.22 15.80
CA GLN A 11 -0.05 1.80 17.10
C GLN A 11 -1.38 1.05 16.98
N ASN A 12 -2.34 1.57 16.21
CA ASN A 12 -3.59 0.88 15.95
C ASN A 12 -3.39 -0.46 15.24
N THR A 13 -2.45 -0.53 14.30
CA THR A 13 -2.09 -1.78 13.64
C THR A 13 -1.60 -2.81 14.66
N ILE A 14 -0.67 -2.43 15.54
CA ILE A 14 -0.14 -3.33 16.58
C ILE A 14 -1.23 -3.78 17.54
N LEU A 15 -2.15 -2.90 17.94
CA LEU A 15 -3.30 -3.27 18.77
C LEU A 15 -4.18 -4.32 18.07
N LYS A 16 -4.55 -4.10 16.81
CA LYS A 16 -5.34 -5.06 16.03
C LYS A 16 -4.61 -6.40 15.84
N VAL A 17 -3.29 -6.36 15.63
CA VAL A 17 -2.46 -7.56 15.55
C VAL A 17 -2.52 -8.33 16.87
N TYR A 18 -2.37 -7.66 18.01
CA TYR A 18 -2.46 -8.30 19.31
C TYR A 18 -3.85 -8.91 19.56
N GLU A 19 -4.92 -8.16 19.27
CA GLU A 19 -6.30 -8.63 19.43
C GLU A 19 -6.63 -9.85 18.56
N ASN A 20 -6.07 -9.91 17.35
CA ASN A 20 -6.36 -10.95 16.38
C ASN A 20 -5.29 -12.05 16.32
N ILE A 21 -4.28 -12.03 17.18
CA ILE A 21 -3.13 -12.95 17.11
C ILE A 21 -3.55 -14.42 17.17
N SER A 22 -4.66 -14.72 17.86
CA SER A 22 -5.26 -16.05 17.95
C SER A 22 -5.80 -16.58 16.62
N SER A 23 -6.08 -15.70 15.65
CA SER A 23 -6.51 -16.07 14.29
C SER A 23 -5.35 -16.50 13.38
N LEU A 24 -4.10 -16.28 13.81
CA LEU A 24 -2.93 -16.68 13.05
C LEU A 24 -2.80 -18.21 13.07
N LYS A 25 -2.97 -18.83 11.90
CA LYS A 25 -2.95 -20.29 11.77
C LYS A 25 -1.56 -20.89 12.01
N GLU A 26 -0.53 -20.28 11.44
CA GLU A 26 0.86 -20.73 11.55
C GLU A 26 1.80 -19.53 11.53
N ILE A 27 2.89 -19.61 12.30
CA ILE A 27 3.89 -18.54 12.43
C ILE A 27 4.50 -18.14 11.08
N LYS A 28 4.66 -19.09 10.16
CA LYS A 28 5.21 -18.85 8.82
C LYS A 28 4.36 -17.87 7.97
N TYR A 29 3.10 -17.66 8.34
CA TYR A 29 2.20 -16.71 7.66
C TYR A 29 2.10 -15.36 8.37
N PHE A 30 2.86 -15.17 9.46
CA PHE A 30 2.78 -13.95 10.27
C PHE A 30 2.98 -12.69 9.43
N GLU A 31 3.98 -12.68 8.55
CA GLU A 31 4.27 -11.51 7.71
C GLU A 31 3.10 -11.15 6.79
N THR A 32 2.62 -12.10 5.97
CA THR A 32 1.49 -11.88 5.07
C THR A 32 0.23 -11.45 5.81
N TRP A 33 -0.04 -12.08 6.95
CA TRP A 33 -1.20 -11.78 7.79
C TRP A 33 -1.10 -10.38 8.44
N PHE A 34 0.07 -10.04 9.00
CA PHE A 34 0.37 -8.71 9.55
C PHE A 34 0.20 -7.62 8.49
N ILE A 35 0.77 -7.81 7.30
CA ILE A 35 0.67 -6.85 6.18
C ILE A 35 -0.78 -6.66 5.74
N SER A 36 -1.61 -7.72 5.80
CA SER A 36 -3.04 -7.62 5.53
C SER A 36 -3.75 -6.69 6.51
N ILE A 37 -3.42 -6.81 7.81
CA ILE A 37 -3.99 -5.94 8.86
C ILE A 37 -3.53 -4.49 8.65
N LEU A 38 -2.23 -4.29 8.42
CA LEU A 38 -1.66 -2.96 8.18
C LEU A 38 -2.30 -2.26 6.98
N ILE A 39 -2.44 -2.95 5.83
CA ILE A 39 -3.07 -2.38 4.64
C ILE A 39 -4.53 -2.00 4.90
N ASN A 40 -5.26 -2.83 5.64
CA ASN A 40 -6.64 -2.52 6.01
C ASN A 40 -6.72 -1.31 6.95
N GLU A 41 -5.77 -1.14 7.89
CA GLU A 41 -5.67 0.06 8.72
C GLU A 41 -5.39 1.31 7.88
N CYS A 42 -4.43 1.24 6.96
CA CYS A 42 -4.13 2.35 6.05
C CYS A 42 -5.35 2.74 5.20
N ARG A 43 -6.06 1.76 4.63
CA ARG A 43 -7.30 1.99 3.85
C ARG A 43 -8.43 2.58 4.70
N GLN A 44 -8.60 2.09 5.92
CA GLN A 44 -9.61 2.62 6.86
C GLN A 44 -9.30 4.06 7.21
N ASN A 45 -8.03 4.35 7.51
CA ASN A 45 -7.56 5.70 7.78
C ASN A 45 -7.87 6.61 6.58
N LEU A 46 -7.41 6.27 5.36
CA LEU A 46 -7.67 7.02 4.12
C LEU A 46 -9.16 7.32 3.87
N ARG A 47 -10.05 6.35 4.09
CA ARG A 47 -11.51 6.55 3.93
C ARG A 47 -12.10 7.52 4.94
N ASN A 48 -11.55 7.56 6.16
CA ASN A 48 -12.02 8.40 7.24
C ASN A 48 -11.43 9.83 7.19
N ARG A 49 -10.42 10.09 6.35
CA ARG A 49 -9.73 11.39 6.19
C ARG A 49 -10.55 12.47 5.46
N LYS A 50 -11.80 12.75 5.83
CA LYS A 50 -12.43 13.99 5.34
C LYS A 50 -11.79 15.21 6.02
N GLY A 51 -10.73 15.76 5.41
CA GLY A 51 -10.06 16.98 5.85
C GLY A 51 -8.87 16.81 6.80
N GLU A 52 -8.29 15.60 6.85
CA GLU A 52 -7.08 15.29 7.64
C GLU A 52 -5.88 15.06 6.72
N VAL A 53 -4.69 15.50 7.14
CA VAL A 53 -3.43 15.34 6.38
C VAL A 53 -2.40 14.60 7.24
N LEU A 54 -1.68 13.67 6.65
CA LEU A 54 -0.61 12.95 7.33
C LEU A 54 0.59 13.91 7.54
N GLN A 55 1.11 13.99 8.76
CA GLN A 55 2.23 14.87 9.09
C GLN A 55 3.46 14.54 8.23
N GLU A 56 3.73 13.26 8.04
CA GLU A 56 4.86 12.75 7.28
C GLU A 56 4.75 13.09 5.79
N GLU A 57 3.54 13.17 5.21
CA GLU A 57 3.36 13.63 3.83
C GLU A 57 3.81 15.10 3.67
N ILE A 58 3.55 15.95 4.68
CA ILE A 58 3.99 17.34 4.70
C ILE A 58 5.52 17.42 4.84
N ILE A 59 6.09 16.63 5.77
CA ILE A 59 7.54 16.58 5.99
C ILE A 59 8.26 16.09 4.73
N LEU A 60 7.79 15.01 4.12
CA LEU A 60 8.39 14.43 2.92
C LEU A 60 8.38 15.42 1.75
N LYS A 61 7.25 16.09 1.50
CA LYS A 61 7.15 17.13 0.45
C LYS A 61 8.12 18.30 0.68
N ASN A 62 8.38 18.65 1.93
CA ASN A 62 9.26 19.77 2.28
C ASN A 62 10.75 19.38 2.32
N THR A 63 11.07 18.09 2.48
CA THR A 63 12.44 17.60 2.71
C THR A 63 13.03 16.96 1.47
N TYR A 64 12.23 16.26 0.67
CA TYR A 64 12.66 15.61 -0.56
C TYR A 64 12.10 16.38 -1.74
N ASN A 65 12.93 17.29 -2.28
CA ASN A 65 12.72 17.89 -3.60
C ASN A 65 13.38 17.04 -4.71
N ASP A 66 13.80 15.82 -4.38
CA ASP A 66 14.57 14.94 -5.26
C ASP A 66 13.65 14.15 -6.19
N ASN A 67 13.92 14.34 -7.48
CA ASN A 67 13.30 13.72 -8.64
C ASN A 67 13.51 12.21 -8.67
N TYR A 68 12.83 11.46 -7.80
CA TYR A 68 12.56 10.07 -8.11
C TYR A 68 11.39 10.02 -9.10
N GLU A 69 11.73 10.26 -10.37
CA GLU A 69 10.93 10.05 -11.61
C GLU A 69 10.54 8.57 -11.82
N PHE A 70 10.47 7.81 -10.75
CA PHE A 70 9.77 6.52 -10.73
C PHE A 70 8.64 6.52 -9.71
N PHE A 71 8.87 7.15 -8.55
CA PHE A 71 7.87 7.24 -7.50
C PHE A 71 6.80 8.28 -7.82
N GLN A 72 7.08 9.31 -8.62
CA GLN A 72 6.07 10.29 -9.04
C GLN A 72 5.04 9.67 -10.01
N GLU A 73 5.52 8.83 -10.91
CA GLU A 73 4.80 8.15 -11.98
C GLU A 73 3.97 7.02 -11.38
N ILE A 74 4.56 6.24 -10.46
CA ILE A 74 3.81 5.28 -9.66
C ILE A 74 2.70 5.96 -8.87
N ASN A 75 2.98 7.13 -8.26
CA ASN A 75 1.97 7.88 -7.51
C ASN A 75 0.86 8.45 -8.40
N SER A 76 1.09 8.57 -9.71
CA SER A 76 0.11 9.04 -10.69
C SER A 76 -0.84 7.94 -11.17
N ILE A 77 -0.54 6.67 -10.87
CA ILE A 77 -1.43 5.54 -11.16
C ILE A 77 -2.49 5.41 -10.07
N ASP A 78 -3.69 4.96 -10.46
CA ASP A 78 -4.77 4.58 -9.55
C ASP A 78 -4.26 3.65 -8.42
N ASP A 79 -4.65 3.98 -7.18
CA ASP A 79 -4.25 3.28 -5.97
C ASP A 79 -4.43 1.77 -6.06
N ILE A 80 -5.49 1.28 -6.73
CA ILE A 80 -5.75 -0.16 -6.85
C ILE A 80 -4.70 -0.90 -7.68
N TYR A 81 -4.05 -0.22 -8.63
CA TYR A 81 -2.99 -0.78 -9.46
C TYR A 81 -1.63 -0.55 -8.82
N LYS A 82 -1.42 0.64 -8.24
CA LYS A 82 -0.21 0.96 -7.47
C LYS A 82 0.02 -0.06 -6.35
N GLU A 83 -1.01 -0.40 -5.59
CA GLU A 83 -0.92 -1.34 -4.47
C GLU A 83 -0.42 -2.73 -4.90
N VAL A 84 -0.92 -3.28 -6.02
CA VAL A 84 -0.44 -4.58 -6.51
C VAL A 84 0.95 -4.51 -7.14
N ILE A 85 1.33 -3.37 -7.72
CA ILE A 85 2.68 -3.15 -8.27
C ILE A 85 3.69 -3.08 -7.13
N VAL A 86 3.42 -2.27 -6.10
CA VAL A 86 4.31 -2.11 -4.94
C VAL A 86 4.50 -3.45 -4.26
N LEU A 87 3.42 -4.17 -3.96
CA LEU A 87 3.52 -5.49 -3.32
C LEU A 87 4.30 -6.49 -4.18
N LYS A 88 4.15 -6.46 -5.51
CA LYS A 88 4.81 -7.42 -6.40
C LYS A 88 6.28 -7.12 -6.63
N TYR A 89 6.61 -5.88 -6.96
CA TYR A 89 7.91 -5.49 -7.50
C TYR A 89 8.81 -4.80 -6.49
N ILE A 90 8.23 -4.17 -5.46
CA ILE A 90 9.00 -3.51 -4.40
C ILE A 90 9.08 -4.41 -3.17
N SER A 91 7.95 -4.98 -2.73
CA SER A 91 7.89 -5.84 -1.54
C SER A 91 8.16 -7.32 -1.83
N GLY A 92 8.19 -7.74 -3.10
CA GLY A 92 8.61 -9.09 -3.50
C GLY A 92 7.58 -10.22 -3.32
N TYR A 93 6.31 -9.91 -3.00
CA TYR A 93 5.29 -10.94 -2.77
C TYR A 93 4.89 -11.68 -4.07
N SER A 94 4.55 -12.97 -3.93
CA SER A 94 3.92 -13.75 -5.00
C SER A 94 2.49 -13.27 -5.30
N GLN A 95 1.94 -13.61 -6.46
CA GLN A 95 0.56 -13.19 -6.80
C GLN A 95 -0.46 -13.87 -5.87
N GLU A 96 -0.15 -15.08 -5.42
CA GLU A 96 -0.91 -15.88 -4.46
C GLU A 96 -0.91 -15.22 -3.06
N GLU A 97 0.24 -14.71 -2.61
CA GLU A 97 0.33 -13.94 -1.38
C GLU A 97 -0.43 -12.62 -1.50
N ILE A 98 -0.25 -11.88 -2.60
CA ILE A 98 -0.99 -10.62 -2.84
C ILE A 98 -2.51 -10.86 -2.83
N SER A 99 -2.97 -11.95 -3.41
CA SER A 99 -4.39 -12.35 -3.39
C SER A 99 -4.90 -12.51 -1.96
N LYS A 100 -4.10 -13.13 -1.09
CA LYS A 100 -4.43 -13.30 0.35
C LYS A 100 -4.34 -11.96 1.10
N ILE A 101 -3.27 -11.20 0.87
CA ILE A 101 -3.02 -9.90 1.53
C ILE A 101 -4.17 -8.93 1.29
N LEU A 102 -4.55 -8.78 0.02
CA LEU A 102 -5.58 -7.84 -0.39
C LEU A 102 -6.99 -8.40 -0.29
N ASN A 103 -7.12 -9.71 0.00
CA ASN A 103 -8.38 -10.46 0.01
C ASN A 103 -9.19 -10.28 -1.30
N ILE A 104 -8.53 -10.49 -2.44
CA ILE A 104 -9.13 -10.41 -3.78
C ILE A 104 -8.77 -11.64 -4.62
N PRO A 105 -9.59 -12.02 -5.62
CA PRO A 105 -9.29 -13.18 -6.46
C PRO A 105 -7.94 -13.08 -7.17
N LEU A 106 -7.23 -14.21 -7.32
CA LEU A 106 -5.95 -14.27 -8.05
C LEU A 106 -6.05 -13.72 -9.48
N GLY A 107 -7.17 -13.97 -10.16
CA GLY A 107 -7.45 -13.38 -11.48
C GLY A 107 -7.53 -11.84 -11.44
N THR A 108 -8.08 -11.28 -10.37
CA THR A 108 -8.11 -9.83 -10.14
C THR A 108 -6.69 -9.29 -9.93
N VAL A 109 -5.87 -9.97 -9.12
CA VAL A 109 -4.44 -9.59 -8.94
C VAL A 109 -3.73 -9.53 -10.28
N LYS A 110 -3.81 -10.60 -11.08
CA LYS A 110 -3.20 -10.66 -12.42
C LYS A 110 -3.66 -9.51 -13.32
N SER A 111 -4.98 -9.27 -13.37
CA SER A 111 -5.54 -8.21 -14.20
C SER A 111 -5.17 -6.80 -13.73
N ARG A 112 -4.97 -6.58 -12.42
CA ARG A 112 -4.54 -5.30 -11.85
C ARG A 112 -3.06 -5.06 -12.11
N ILE A 113 -2.22 -6.09 -11.96
CA ILE A 113 -0.79 -6.01 -12.30
C ILE A 113 -0.64 -5.67 -13.78
N TYR A 114 -1.35 -6.38 -14.67
CA TYR A 114 -1.28 -6.13 -16.10
C TYR A 114 -1.68 -4.68 -16.46
N ARG A 115 -2.79 -4.19 -15.92
CA ARG A 115 -3.26 -2.82 -16.15
C ARG A 115 -2.30 -1.79 -15.59
N GLY A 116 -1.84 -1.96 -14.35
CA GLY A 116 -0.87 -1.06 -13.74
C GLY A 116 0.43 -0.97 -14.55
N LEU A 117 0.99 -2.10 -15.00
CA LEU A 117 2.20 -2.09 -15.84
C LEU A 117 1.97 -1.43 -17.19
N ARG A 118 0.77 -1.58 -17.77
CA ARG A 118 0.40 -0.88 -19.01
C ARG A 118 0.39 0.62 -18.80
N ASP A 119 -0.24 1.08 -17.72
CA ASP A 119 -0.36 2.51 -17.42
C ASP A 119 1.01 3.12 -17.09
N LEU A 120 1.84 2.41 -16.31
CA LEU A 120 3.22 2.80 -16.02
C LEU A 120 4.08 2.89 -17.29
N LYS A 121 3.90 1.95 -18.23
CA LYS A 121 4.60 1.97 -19.52
C LYS A 121 4.19 3.16 -20.40
N ILE A 122 2.93 3.59 -20.34
CA ILE A 122 2.48 4.79 -21.07
C ILE A 122 3.15 6.02 -20.49
N LEU A 123 3.11 6.17 -19.15
CA LEU A 123 3.75 7.30 -18.46
C LEU A 123 5.26 7.39 -18.76
N LEU A 124 5.98 6.27 -18.65
CA LEU A 124 7.44 6.26 -18.91
C LEU A 124 7.81 6.49 -20.38
N LYS A 125 6.90 6.27 -21.32
CA LYS A 125 7.12 6.54 -22.75
C LYS A 125 6.82 7.97 -23.15
N GLU A 126 6.07 8.72 -22.35
CA GLU A 126 5.82 10.14 -22.57
C GLU A 126 6.99 11.01 -22.05
N VAL A 127 7.94 10.40 -21.33
CA VAL A 127 9.15 11.04 -20.77
C VAL A 127 10.35 10.92 -21.73
N GLU A 128 10.32 10.00 -22.70
CA GLU A 128 11.30 9.86 -23.80
C GLU A 128 10.94 10.72 -25.03
#